data_AF-A0A2R6RQB2-F1
#
_entry.id   AF-A0A2R6RQB2-F1
#
_cell.length_a   1.000
_cell.length_b   1.000
_cell.length_c   1.000
_cell.angle_alpha   90.00
_cell.angle_beta   90.00
_cell.angle_gamma   90.00
#
_symmetry.space_group_name_H-M   'P 1'
#
loop_
_entity.id
_entity.type
_entity.pdbx_description
1 polymer ?
#
loop_
_entity_poly.entity_id
_entity_poly.type
_entity_poly.pdbx_seq_one_letter_code
_entity_poly.pdbx_strand_id
1 'polypeptide(L)'
;MPSAKFSVRISRIAPSAILRYGKYRSYSVASSTTSADGSGSSNPIPMNGRRPHKEGTIQDLFTALTHEGPPLPQRFSDLKKELFTEQLVESWRDVLKELETTTEEVAAKGTDNIPQVDYTSITNGLSEQQVKNVKKAGAIIVKGGVPKEEALAWKQAIRDYAKANSDKITGFNSTFEIIPGIPPNDIVFYEIYNSKAQTAARAHPALINTQRTLMSLWHVSNPSTPISLNTPLTYFDRLRIRPPGPSVFTLGCHIDGGSVERWEDPGFRKCFSKILQGKWREHDPFDVSPRIDAKQDLYHAAYVTSRSTRELFLRLLCVVY
;
A
#
# COMPACT_ATOMS: atom_id res chain seq x y z
N MET A 1 -11.89 31.76 11.18
CA MET A 1 -10.74 30.83 11.31
C MET A 1 -11.04 29.58 10.49
N PRO A 2 -10.23 29.20 9.48
CA PRO A 2 -10.50 27.97 8.74
C PRO A 2 -10.13 26.78 9.61
N SER A 3 -11.10 25.90 9.89
CA SER A 3 -10.89 24.66 10.63
C SER A 3 -9.88 23.78 9.87
N ALA A 4 -8.72 23.52 10.47
CA ALA A 4 -7.78 22.54 9.95
C ALA A 4 -8.47 21.16 9.91
N LYS A 5 -8.82 20.69 8.71
CA LYS A 5 -9.33 19.33 8.51
C LYS A 5 -8.17 18.35 8.77
N PHE A 6 -8.19 17.74 9.95
CA PHE A 6 -7.24 16.69 10.32
C PHE A 6 -7.64 15.41 9.60
N SER A 7 -6.72 14.84 8.82
CA SER A 7 -6.90 13.56 8.13
C SER A 7 -5.79 12.63 8.58
N VAL A 8 -6.15 11.48 9.15
CA VAL A 8 -5.21 10.35 9.24
C VAL A 8 -5.20 9.70 7.85
N ARG A 9 -4.38 10.24 6.96
CA ARG A 9 -4.07 9.59 5.69
C ARG A 9 -3.06 8.48 5.97
N ILE A 10 -3.48 7.22 5.85
CA ILE A 10 -2.55 6.13 5.58
C ILE A 10 -2.21 6.21 4.09
N SER A 11 -1.39 7.21 3.72
CA SER A 11 -0.79 7.29 2.40
C SER A 11 0.53 6.53 2.44
N ARG A 12 0.57 5.40 1.74
CA ARG A 12 1.70 4.48 1.74
C ARG A 12 2.88 5.06 0.99
N ILE A 13 4.05 4.90 1.57
CA ILE A 13 5.33 4.89 0.87
C ILE A 13 6.17 3.88 1.67
N ALA A 14 6.61 2.76 1.08
CA ALA A 14 7.41 1.75 1.78
C ALA A 14 8.92 2.08 1.72
N PRO A 15 9.69 1.75 2.76
CA PRO A 15 10.63 0.63 2.61
C PRO A 15 10.56 -0.37 3.78
N SER A 16 11.08 -1.57 3.52
CA SER A 16 11.15 -2.70 4.46
C SER A 16 12.23 -2.50 5.53
N ALA A 17 11.86 -2.59 6.81
CA ALA A 17 12.82 -2.73 7.92
C ALA A 17 12.58 -4.05 8.65
N ILE A 18 13.58 -4.94 8.63
CA ILE A 18 13.62 -6.15 9.45
C ILE A 18 14.31 -5.79 10.77
N LEU A 19 13.55 -5.71 11.87
CA LEU A 19 14.11 -5.59 13.21
C LEU A 19 14.61 -6.96 13.69
N ARG A 20 15.93 -7.06 13.94
CA ARG A 20 16.56 -8.19 14.62
C ARG A 20 16.14 -8.19 16.09
N TYR A 21 15.44 -9.22 16.53
CA TYR A 21 15.26 -9.49 17.97
C TYR A 21 16.52 -10.18 18.52
N GLY A 22 17.23 -9.48 19.40
CA GLY A 22 18.34 -10.02 20.16
C GLY A 22 17.86 -10.89 21.32
N LYS A 23 18.41 -12.12 21.38
CA LYS A 23 18.62 -13.02 22.53
C LYS A 23 17.56 -12.99 23.65
N TYR A 24 16.61 -13.93 23.59
CA TYR A 24 15.99 -14.46 24.80
C TYR A 24 16.99 -15.38 25.53
N ARG A 25 17.27 -15.09 26.80
CA ARG A 25 17.88 -16.02 27.75
C ARG A 25 16.92 -17.19 27.95
N SER A 26 17.38 -18.41 27.69
CA SER A 26 16.71 -19.65 28.05
C SER A 26 16.81 -19.86 29.56
N TYR A 27 15.67 -20.04 30.23
CA TYR A 27 15.63 -20.68 31.54
C TYR A 27 15.60 -22.19 31.32
N SER A 28 16.61 -22.88 31.84
CA SER A 28 16.71 -24.33 31.85
C SER A 28 15.75 -24.91 32.89
N VAL A 29 14.85 -25.79 32.45
CA VAL A 29 14.20 -26.76 33.34
C VAL A 29 14.81 -28.12 33.03
N ALA A 30 15.47 -28.68 34.03
CA ALA A 30 16.05 -30.01 33.99
C ALA A 30 14.95 -31.06 34.12
N SER A 31 15.03 -32.11 33.29
CA SER A 31 14.52 -33.44 33.62
C SER A 31 15.31 -34.48 32.83
N SER A 32 15.65 -35.55 33.53
CA SER A 32 16.67 -36.56 33.23
C SER A 32 16.15 -37.79 32.45
N THR A 33 17.08 -38.41 31.69
CA THR A 33 17.20 -39.84 31.30
C THR A 33 16.08 -40.44 30.40
N THR A 34 16.32 -41.20 29.32
CA THR A 34 17.27 -42.29 29.02
C THR A 34 17.47 -42.46 27.50
N SER A 35 18.63 -43.00 27.11
CA SER A 35 19.08 -43.33 25.75
C SER A 35 18.36 -44.54 25.12
N ALA A 36 18.15 -44.50 23.80
CA ALA A 36 18.19 -45.69 22.92
C ALA A 36 18.35 -45.26 21.44
N ASP A 37 19.24 -45.97 20.74
CA ASP A 37 19.67 -45.78 19.35
C ASP A 37 18.54 -45.84 18.31
N GLY A 38 18.75 -45.09 17.22
CA GLY A 38 17.93 -45.15 16.01
C GLY A 38 18.54 -44.31 14.89
N SER A 39 19.46 -44.92 14.14
CA SER A 39 20.11 -44.36 12.95
C SER A 39 19.07 -43.97 11.88
N GLY A 40 18.88 -42.67 11.68
CA GLY A 40 18.11 -42.09 10.59
C GLY A 40 18.87 -40.91 10.00
N SER A 41 19.54 -41.14 8.87
CA SER A 41 20.17 -40.10 8.05
C SER A 41 19.09 -39.16 7.50
N SER A 42 18.93 -37.99 8.12
CA SER A 42 18.20 -36.87 7.51
C SER A 42 19.19 -35.73 7.26
N ASN A 43 19.65 -35.62 6.01
CA ASN A 43 20.37 -34.45 5.53
C ASN A 43 19.53 -33.19 5.83
N PRO A 44 20.07 -32.16 6.49
CA PRO A 44 19.35 -30.90 6.66
C PRO A 44 19.18 -30.25 5.28
N ILE A 45 17.93 -29.95 4.93
CA ILE A 45 17.59 -29.13 3.77
C ILE A 45 18.35 -27.80 3.91
N PRO A 46 19.16 -27.38 2.93
CA PRO A 46 19.84 -26.09 3.01
C PRO A 46 18.76 -25.01 3.03
N MET A 47 18.63 -24.29 4.15
CA MET A 47 17.92 -23.02 4.14
C MET A 47 18.71 -22.10 3.22
N ASN A 48 18.19 -21.89 2.00
CA ASN A 48 18.67 -20.85 1.11
C ASN A 48 18.64 -19.53 1.88
N GLY A 49 19.81 -19.06 2.28
CA GLY A 49 19.98 -17.79 2.97
C GLY A 49 19.37 -16.69 2.12
N ARG A 50 18.34 -16.02 2.66
CA ARG A 50 17.78 -14.80 2.08
C ARG A 50 18.92 -13.78 1.96
N ARG A 51 19.24 -13.36 0.74
CA ARG A 51 20.09 -12.18 0.52
C ARG A 51 19.37 -10.98 1.13
N PRO A 52 20.02 -10.18 2.00
CA PRO A 52 19.42 -8.97 2.53
C PRO A 52 19.08 -8.02 1.38
N HIS A 53 17.88 -7.45 1.43
CA HIS A 53 17.51 -6.35 0.53
C HIS A 53 18.43 -5.16 0.81
N LYS A 54 18.95 -4.50 -0.22
CA LYS A 54 19.65 -3.23 -0.03
C LYS A 54 18.60 -2.20 0.40
N GLU A 55 18.69 -1.70 1.62
CA GLU A 55 17.81 -0.65 2.11
C GLU A 55 18.11 0.64 1.32
N GLY A 56 17.07 1.26 0.77
CA GLY A 56 17.14 2.56 0.11
C GLY A 56 16.42 3.61 0.93
N THR A 57 16.79 4.87 0.76
CA THR A 57 16.18 5.99 1.50
C THR A 57 14.95 6.49 0.76
N ILE A 58 14.01 7.14 1.45
CA ILE A 58 12.85 7.75 0.78
C ILE A 58 13.25 8.76 -0.31
N GLN A 59 14.44 9.36 -0.17
CA GLN A 59 15.02 10.28 -1.14
C GLN A 59 15.25 9.61 -2.49
N ASP A 60 15.75 8.37 -2.54
CA ASP A 60 16.05 7.73 -3.82
C ASP A 60 14.77 7.28 -4.56
N LEU A 61 13.68 6.98 -3.83
CA LEU A 61 12.36 6.75 -4.44
C LEU A 61 11.81 8.02 -5.07
N PHE A 62 11.89 9.15 -4.35
CA PHE A 62 11.31 10.39 -4.82
C PHE A 62 12.08 11.01 -5.98
N THR A 63 13.42 10.95 -5.93
CA THR A 63 14.26 11.33 -7.06
C THR A 63 13.92 10.52 -8.33
N ALA A 64 13.63 9.22 -8.18
CA ALA A 64 13.24 8.37 -9.31
C ALA A 64 11.85 8.70 -9.90
N LEU A 65 10.98 9.39 -9.15
CA LEU A 65 9.63 9.75 -9.60
C LEU A 65 9.55 11.13 -10.28
N THR A 66 10.62 11.94 -10.20
CA THR A 66 10.63 13.33 -10.70
C THR A 66 11.46 13.53 -11.96
N HIS A 67 12.26 12.55 -12.37
CA HIS A 67 13.15 12.66 -13.54
C HIS A 67 12.91 11.53 -14.54
N GLU A 68 12.89 11.87 -15.83
CA GLU A 68 12.91 10.85 -16.89
C GLU A 68 14.26 10.13 -16.87
N GLY A 69 14.21 8.82 -16.62
CA GLY A 69 15.39 7.96 -16.63
C GLY A 69 15.89 7.68 -18.05
N PRO A 70 17.08 7.05 -18.18
CA PRO A 70 17.57 6.60 -19.48
C PRO A 70 16.60 5.59 -20.12
N PRO A 71 16.63 5.43 -21.47
CA PRO A 71 15.83 4.43 -22.14
C PRO A 71 16.01 3.03 -21.54
N LEU A 72 14.90 2.30 -21.40
CA LEU A 72 14.94 0.93 -20.93
C LEU A 72 15.64 0.01 -21.94
N PRO A 73 16.28 -1.10 -21.51
CA PRO A 73 16.98 -2.03 -22.41
C PRO A 73 16.09 -2.57 -23.55
N GLN A 74 16.73 -2.94 -24.67
CA GLN A 74 16.08 -3.41 -25.90
C GLN A 74 15.03 -4.51 -25.69
N ARG A 75 15.23 -5.40 -24.71
CA ARG A 75 14.27 -6.46 -24.36
C ARG A 75 12.85 -5.95 -24.05
N PHE A 76 12.68 -4.69 -23.61
CA PHE A 76 11.36 -4.10 -23.42
C PHE A 76 10.67 -3.71 -24.72
N SER A 77 11.44 -3.41 -25.77
CA SER A 77 10.91 -3.28 -27.13
C SER A 77 10.44 -4.64 -27.66
N ASP A 78 11.22 -5.70 -27.39
CA ASP A 78 10.84 -7.06 -27.79
C ASP A 78 9.61 -7.54 -27.03
N LEU A 79 9.52 -7.25 -25.72
CA LEU A 79 8.31 -7.49 -24.92
C LEU A 79 7.10 -6.74 -25.48
N LYS A 80 7.24 -5.48 -25.90
CA LYS A 80 6.14 -4.73 -26.52
C LYS A 80 5.66 -5.42 -27.81
N LYS A 81 6.58 -5.93 -28.64
CA LYS A 81 6.24 -6.69 -29.86
C LYS A 81 5.54 -8.00 -29.53
N GLU A 82 5.97 -8.71 -28.48
CA GLU A 82 5.34 -9.94 -28.02
C GLU A 82 3.90 -9.72 -27.54
N LEU A 83 3.65 -8.62 -26.82
CA LEU A 83 2.33 -8.31 -26.26
C LEU A 83 1.38 -7.64 -27.25
N PHE A 84 1.91 -7.10 -28.34
CA PHE A 84 1.12 -6.33 -29.29
C PHE A 84 0.14 -7.22 -30.07
N THR A 85 -1.09 -6.73 -30.20
CA THR A 85 -2.11 -7.26 -31.09
C THR A 85 -2.84 -6.09 -31.74
N GLU A 86 -3.35 -6.26 -32.96
CA GLU A 86 -4.10 -5.20 -33.64
C GLU A 86 -5.35 -4.77 -32.84
N GLN A 87 -5.98 -5.71 -32.14
CA GLN A 87 -7.14 -5.45 -31.29
C GLN A 87 -6.83 -4.46 -30.15
N LEU A 88 -5.56 -4.37 -29.69
CA LEU A 88 -5.18 -3.39 -28.69
C LEU A 88 -5.34 -1.96 -29.20
N VAL A 89 -5.05 -1.70 -30.47
CA VAL A 89 -5.16 -0.36 -31.06
C VAL A 89 -6.62 0.11 -31.06
N GLU A 90 -7.53 -0.77 -31.49
CA GLU A 90 -8.97 -0.48 -31.48
C GLU A 90 -9.49 -0.30 -30.05
N SER A 91 -9.13 -1.22 -29.15
CA SER A 91 -9.54 -1.15 -27.74
C SER A 91 -9.02 0.12 -27.04
N TRP A 92 -7.82 0.60 -27.41
CA TRP A 92 -7.26 1.84 -26.88
C TRP A 92 -8.05 3.06 -27.33
N ARG A 93 -8.46 3.12 -28.60
CA ARG A 93 -9.33 4.20 -29.10
C ARG A 93 -10.67 4.22 -28.36
N ASP A 94 -11.25 3.05 -28.09
CA ASP A 94 -12.47 2.91 -27.30
C ASP A 94 -12.30 3.44 -25.86
N VAL A 95 -11.18 3.08 -25.20
CA VAL A 95 -10.86 3.58 -23.86
C VAL A 95 -10.72 5.09 -23.86
N LEU A 96 -10.01 5.68 -24.83
CA LEU A 96 -9.84 7.13 -24.93
C LEU A 96 -11.18 7.86 -25.10
N LYS A 97 -12.09 7.32 -25.90
CA LYS A 97 -13.43 7.89 -26.07
C LYS A 97 -14.25 7.88 -24.78
N GLU A 98 -14.20 6.78 -24.02
CA GLU A 98 -14.91 6.69 -22.73
C GLU A 98 -14.25 7.54 -21.63
N LEU A 99 -12.92 7.69 -21.71
CA LEU A 99 -12.14 8.52 -20.80
C LEU A 99 -12.46 10.01 -20.96
N GLU A 100 -12.74 10.49 -22.18
CA GLU A 100 -13.16 11.88 -22.42
C GLU A 100 -14.40 12.25 -21.59
N THR A 101 -15.48 11.49 -21.75
CA THR A 101 -16.71 11.67 -20.95
C THR A 101 -16.46 11.49 -19.45
N THR A 102 -15.69 10.48 -19.07
CA THR A 102 -15.39 10.22 -17.64
C THR A 102 -14.61 11.38 -17.03
N THR A 103 -13.67 11.98 -17.77
CA THR A 103 -12.85 13.09 -17.27
C THR A 103 -13.70 14.34 -17.06
N GLU A 104 -14.63 14.63 -17.96
CA GLU A 104 -15.59 15.73 -17.80
C GLU A 104 -16.50 15.53 -16.59
N GLU A 105 -17.04 14.32 -16.40
CA GLU A 105 -17.85 14.00 -15.22
C GLU A 105 -17.07 14.18 -13.92
N VAL A 106 -15.82 13.71 -13.88
CA VAL A 106 -14.94 13.83 -12.71
C VAL A 106 -14.60 15.29 -12.44
N ALA A 107 -14.31 16.08 -13.48
CA ALA A 107 -14.03 17.50 -13.37
C ALA A 107 -15.24 18.27 -12.83
N ALA A 108 -16.44 17.98 -13.33
CA ALA A 108 -17.68 18.62 -12.91
C ALA A 108 -18.04 18.30 -11.45
N LYS A 109 -17.83 17.06 -11.00
CA LYS A 109 -18.10 16.63 -9.62
C LYS A 109 -17.04 17.08 -8.62
N GLY A 110 -15.80 17.30 -9.07
CA GLY A 110 -14.69 17.66 -8.21
C GLY A 110 -14.50 16.68 -7.04
N THR A 111 -14.50 17.20 -5.82
CA THR A 111 -14.30 16.37 -4.60
C THR A 111 -15.44 15.40 -4.32
N ASP A 112 -16.63 15.65 -4.85
CA ASP A 112 -17.81 14.82 -4.62
C ASP A 112 -17.79 13.53 -5.45
N ASN A 113 -16.79 13.38 -6.33
CA ASN A 113 -16.56 12.14 -7.06
C ASN A 113 -16.08 10.98 -6.16
N ILE A 114 -15.59 11.26 -4.94
CA ILE A 114 -15.22 10.23 -3.97
C ILE A 114 -16.43 9.93 -3.06
N PRO A 115 -16.98 8.70 -3.06
CA PRO A 115 -18.07 8.31 -2.19
C PRO A 115 -17.74 8.55 -0.72
N GLN A 116 -18.70 9.13 0.01
CA GLN A 116 -18.56 9.42 1.44
C GLN A 116 -19.70 8.73 2.20
N VAL A 117 -19.37 7.99 3.26
CA VAL A 117 -20.34 7.28 4.11
C VAL A 117 -20.02 7.52 5.58
N ASP A 118 -21.03 7.45 6.43
CA ASP A 118 -20.82 7.42 7.87
C ASP A 118 -20.40 6.02 8.32
N TYR A 119 -19.67 5.94 9.44
CA TYR A 119 -19.23 4.67 10.01
C TYR A 119 -20.39 3.73 10.36
N THR A 120 -21.57 4.26 10.64
CA THR A 120 -22.80 3.46 10.80
C THR A 120 -23.16 2.65 9.55
N SER A 121 -22.81 3.14 8.35
CA SER A 121 -22.98 2.36 7.11
C SER A 121 -21.98 1.19 7.03
N ILE A 122 -20.82 1.31 7.68
CA ILE A 122 -19.87 0.20 7.80
C ILE A 122 -20.41 -0.86 8.76
N THR A 123 -21.00 -0.46 9.89
CA THR A 123 -21.55 -1.42 10.86
C THR A 123 -22.82 -2.10 10.39
N ASN A 124 -23.66 -1.38 9.63
CA ASN A 124 -24.94 -1.91 9.13
C ASN A 124 -24.82 -2.62 7.79
N GLY A 125 -23.70 -2.45 7.09
CA GLY A 125 -23.51 -2.89 5.71
C GLY A 125 -23.82 -1.79 4.70
N LEU A 126 -22.97 -1.69 3.68
CA LEU A 126 -23.16 -0.75 2.57
C LEU A 126 -24.32 -1.21 1.69
N SER A 127 -25.17 -0.28 1.25
CA SER A 127 -26.20 -0.56 0.26
C SER A 127 -25.59 -0.95 -1.08
N GLU A 128 -26.35 -1.65 -1.93
CA GLU A 128 -25.88 -2.02 -3.28
C GLU A 128 -25.42 -0.81 -4.09
N GLN A 129 -26.12 0.32 -3.98
CA GLN A 129 -25.75 1.54 -4.68
C GLN A 129 -24.44 2.13 -4.14
N GLN A 130 -24.23 2.11 -2.81
CA GLN A 130 -22.97 2.53 -2.21
C GLN A 130 -21.81 1.63 -2.67
N VAL A 131 -22.01 0.31 -2.70
CA VAL A 131 -21.01 -0.64 -3.21
C VAL A 131 -20.67 -0.35 -4.67
N LYS A 132 -21.66 -0.13 -5.54
CA LYS A 132 -21.44 0.23 -6.95
C LYS A 132 -20.63 1.53 -7.09
N ASN A 133 -20.97 2.56 -6.31
CA ASN A 133 -20.27 3.84 -6.33
C ASN A 133 -18.80 3.69 -5.87
N VAL A 134 -18.57 2.92 -4.80
CA VAL A 134 -17.23 2.63 -4.27
C VAL A 134 -16.40 1.85 -5.28
N LYS A 135 -16.98 0.83 -5.94
CA LYS A 135 -16.30 0.07 -6.98
C LYS A 135 -15.97 0.91 -8.21
N LYS A 136 -16.88 1.79 -8.64
CA LYS A 136 -16.66 2.72 -9.76
C LYS A 136 -15.55 3.73 -9.44
N ALA A 137 -15.54 4.29 -8.23
CA ALA A 137 -14.56 5.30 -7.83
C ALA A 137 -13.19 4.70 -7.44
N GLY A 138 -13.14 3.45 -6.98
CA GLY A 138 -11.93 2.83 -6.43
C GLY A 138 -11.47 3.45 -5.08
N ALA A 139 -12.31 4.27 -4.46
CA ALA A 139 -12.02 4.99 -3.23
C ALA A 139 -13.28 5.23 -2.40
N ILE A 140 -13.11 5.48 -1.10
CA ILE A 140 -14.19 5.82 -0.16
C ILE A 140 -13.67 6.70 0.98
N ILE A 141 -14.52 7.59 1.48
CA ILE A 141 -14.32 8.30 2.74
C ILE A 141 -15.31 7.76 3.77
N VAL A 142 -14.81 7.31 4.92
CA VAL A 142 -15.64 6.86 6.05
C VAL A 142 -15.53 7.89 7.17
N LYS A 143 -16.67 8.43 7.61
CA LYS A 143 -16.74 9.50 8.61
C LYS A 143 -17.26 9.00 9.96
N GLY A 144 -16.72 9.54 11.04
CA GLY A 144 -17.21 9.30 12.40
C GLY A 144 -16.84 7.93 12.96
N GLY A 145 -15.79 7.30 12.43
CA GLY A 145 -15.32 6.00 12.93
C GLY A 145 -14.50 6.11 14.22
N VAL A 146 -13.68 7.16 14.32
CA VAL A 146 -12.85 7.45 15.50
C VAL A 146 -13.27 8.82 16.05
N PRO A 147 -13.52 8.97 17.36
CA PRO A 147 -13.75 10.27 17.96
C PRO A 147 -12.62 11.25 17.65
N LYS A 148 -12.97 12.50 17.36
CA LYS A 148 -12.00 13.54 16.98
C LYS A 148 -10.95 13.75 18.07
N GLU A 149 -11.37 13.75 19.32
CA GLU A 149 -10.54 13.94 20.50
C GLU A 149 -9.50 12.82 20.62
N GLU A 150 -9.90 11.58 20.37
CA GLU A 150 -9.01 10.41 20.38
C GLU A 150 -7.99 10.48 19.24
N ALA A 151 -8.44 10.81 18.03
CA ALA A 151 -7.55 10.97 16.88
C ALA A 151 -6.53 12.12 17.08
N LEU A 152 -6.94 13.22 17.72
CA LEU A 152 -6.05 14.33 18.09
C LEU A 152 -5.09 13.94 19.22
N ALA A 153 -5.53 13.14 20.20
CA ALA A 153 -4.68 12.62 21.25
C ALA A 153 -3.57 11.71 20.69
N TRP A 154 -3.89 10.83 19.73
CA TRP A 154 -2.88 10.03 19.03
C TRP A 154 -1.86 10.89 18.29
N LYS A 155 -2.32 11.93 17.58
CA LYS A 155 -1.43 12.89 16.91
C LYS A 155 -0.48 13.56 17.90
N GLN A 156 -0.99 14.00 19.05
CA GLN A 156 -0.18 14.64 20.07
C GLN A 156 0.83 13.67 20.67
N ALA A 157 0.41 12.45 21.00
CA ALA A 157 1.30 11.40 21.51
C ALA A 157 2.44 11.06 20.52
N ILE A 158 2.18 11.07 19.22
CA ILE A 158 3.21 10.89 18.18
C ILE A 158 4.22 12.06 18.20
N ARG A 159 3.73 13.31 18.33
CA ARG A 159 4.61 14.50 18.42
C ARG A 159 5.47 14.47 19.68
N ASP A 160 4.88 14.11 20.81
CA ASP A 160 5.60 14.02 22.08
C ASP A 160 6.65 12.91 22.04
N TYR A 161 6.30 11.75 21.47
CA TYR A 161 7.26 10.68 21.20
C TYR A 161 8.38 11.14 20.27
N ALA A 162 8.04 11.90 19.22
CA ALA A 162 9.00 12.45 18.29
C ALA A 162 10.00 13.40 18.95
N LYS A 163 9.48 14.32 19.76
CA LYS A 163 10.28 15.30 20.51
C LYS A 163 11.18 14.63 21.55
N ALA A 164 10.68 13.62 22.26
CA ALA A 164 11.44 12.91 23.30
C ALA A 164 12.57 12.02 22.75
N ASN A 165 12.57 11.71 21.46
CA ASN A 165 13.55 10.86 20.79
C ASN A 165 14.13 11.55 19.55
N SER A 166 14.27 12.87 19.59
CA SER A 166 14.68 13.68 18.43
C SER A 166 16.07 13.31 17.88
N ASP A 167 16.92 12.72 18.72
CA ASP A 167 18.24 12.19 18.36
C ASP A 167 18.19 10.86 17.58
N LYS A 168 17.07 10.14 17.64
CA LYS A 168 16.91 8.79 17.06
C LYS A 168 15.92 8.72 15.93
N ILE A 169 15.01 9.69 15.84
CA ILE A 169 13.94 9.64 14.85
C ILE A 169 14.46 10.19 13.54
N THR A 170 14.49 9.30 12.56
CA THR A 170 14.71 9.66 11.16
C THR A 170 13.39 10.10 10.54
N GLY A 171 13.50 11.01 9.59
CA GLY A 171 12.36 11.55 8.87
C GLY A 171 12.85 12.52 7.80
N PHE A 172 12.03 12.71 6.77
CA PHE A 172 12.35 13.62 5.69
C PHE A 172 11.63 14.96 5.91
N ASN A 173 12.41 16.05 5.87
CA ASN A 173 11.86 17.38 5.67
C ASN A 173 11.41 17.49 4.21
N SER A 174 10.35 18.22 3.91
CA SER A 174 9.76 18.30 2.57
C SER A 174 10.62 19.03 1.52
N THR A 175 11.94 19.12 1.69
CA THR A 175 12.83 19.90 0.83
C THR A 175 13.61 19.00 -0.10
N PHE A 176 13.16 18.96 -1.36
CA PHE A 176 14.01 18.57 -2.49
C PHE A 176 15.03 19.67 -2.82
N GLU A 177 14.85 20.89 -2.29
CA GLU A 177 15.81 21.99 -2.31
C GLU A 177 15.68 22.77 -1.00
N ILE A 178 16.80 23.23 -0.43
CA ILE A 178 16.79 24.22 0.66
C ILE A 178 16.10 25.47 0.09
N ILE A 179 14.83 25.68 0.40
CA ILE A 179 14.19 26.98 0.14
C ILE A 179 14.81 27.97 1.14
N PRO A 180 15.45 29.06 0.67
CA PRO A 180 15.99 30.08 1.55
C PRO A 180 14.88 30.61 2.47
N GLY A 181 15.03 30.42 3.79
CA GLY A 181 14.10 30.94 4.81
C GLY A 181 13.16 29.92 5.48
N ILE A 182 13.18 28.64 5.10
CA ILE A 182 12.44 27.58 5.82
C ILE A 182 13.42 26.79 6.72
N PRO A 183 13.22 26.76 8.06
CA PRO A 183 14.10 26.01 8.95
C PRO A 183 14.11 24.50 8.62
N PRO A 184 15.28 23.85 8.51
CA PRO A 184 15.41 22.45 8.10
C PRO A 184 14.75 21.40 9.03
N ASN A 185 14.19 21.81 10.17
CA ASN A 185 13.84 20.93 11.30
C ASN A 185 12.41 20.37 11.32
N ASP A 186 11.52 20.77 10.40
CA ASP A 186 10.13 20.29 10.43
C ASP A 186 9.97 19.00 9.62
N ILE A 187 10.16 17.86 10.28
CA ILE A 187 9.89 16.52 9.73
C ILE A 187 8.42 16.44 9.31
N VAL A 188 8.18 16.12 8.03
CA VAL A 188 6.83 15.92 7.48
C VAL A 188 6.50 14.43 7.41
N PHE A 189 7.46 13.60 6.99
CA PHE A 189 7.35 12.15 6.95
C PHE A 189 8.19 11.55 8.08
N TYR A 190 7.52 10.91 9.04
CA TYR A 190 8.17 10.30 10.19
C TYR A 190 8.38 8.81 9.93
N GLU A 191 9.62 8.33 10.05
CA GLU A 191 9.95 6.89 9.96
C GLU A 191 9.70 6.19 11.30
N ILE A 192 8.49 6.40 11.83
CA ILE A 192 7.99 5.75 13.04
C ILE A 192 6.96 4.72 12.58
N TYR A 193 7.19 3.47 12.93
CA TYR A 193 6.37 2.36 12.43
C TYR A 193 5.46 1.78 13.51
N ASN A 194 5.89 1.73 14.78
CA ASN A 194 5.22 1.00 15.86
C ASN A 194 5.09 1.84 17.15
N SER A 195 4.74 3.12 17.04
CA SER A 195 4.39 3.90 18.24
C SER A 195 3.11 3.36 18.90
N LYS A 196 2.95 3.59 20.21
CA LYS A 196 1.72 3.22 20.94
C LYS A 196 0.46 3.74 20.25
N ALA A 197 0.50 4.98 19.76
CA ALA A 197 -0.60 5.62 19.05
C ALA A 197 -0.91 4.92 17.70
N GLN A 198 0.10 4.59 16.89
CA GLN A 198 -0.13 3.86 15.64
C GLN A 198 -0.71 2.46 15.89
N THR A 199 -0.24 1.77 16.93
CA THR A 199 -0.71 0.44 17.29
C THR A 199 -2.14 0.48 17.83
N ALA A 200 -2.46 1.46 18.68
CA ALA A 200 -3.83 1.70 19.14
C ALA A 200 -4.77 1.98 17.95
N ALA A 201 -4.37 2.86 17.03
CA ALA A 201 -5.16 3.17 15.84
C ALA A 201 -5.41 1.92 14.97
N ARG A 202 -4.37 1.12 14.69
CA ARG A 202 -4.51 -0.14 13.91
C ARG A 202 -5.43 -1.16 14.56
N ALA A 203 -5.42 -1.22 15.90
CA ALA A 203 -6.27 -2.11 16.67
C ALA A 203 -7.69 -1.55 16.91
N HIS A 204 -7.95 -0.30 16.56
CA HIS A 204 -9.23 0.35 16.84
C HIS A 204 -10.38 -0.36 16.09
N PRO A 205 -11.50 -0.73 16.77
CA PRO A 205 -12.59 -1.49 16.16
C PRO A 205 -13.14 -0.87 14.88
N ALA A 206 -13.23 0.47 14.82
CA ALA A 206 -13.68 1.15 13.61
C ALA A 206 -12.77 0.93 12.39
N LEU A 207 -11.45 0.90 12.58
CA LEU A 207 -10.52 0.66 11.49
C LEU A 207 -10.57 -0.81 11.05
N ILE A 208 -10.62 -1.75 11.98
CA ILE A 208 -10.71 -3.19 11.67
C ILE A 208 -12.02 -3.51 10.94
N ASN A 209 -13.17 -3.00 11.43
CA ASN A 209 -14.47 -3.23 10.79
C ASN A 209 -14.54 -2.60 9.40
N THR A 210 -13.96 -1.41 9.24
CA THR A 210 -13.83 -0.78 7.92
C THR A 210 -12.99 -1.64 6.99
N GLN A 211 -11.81 -2.10 7.42
CA GLN A 211 -10.97 -2.99 6.61
C GLN A 211 -11.71 -4.25 6.16
N ARG A 212 -12.41 -4.94 7.08
CA ARG A 212 -13.23 -6.12 6.75
C ARG A 212 -14.29 -5.82 5.70
N THR A 213 -15.03 -4.73 5.87
CA THR A 213 -16.09 -4.31 4.94
C THR A 213 -15.53 -3.99 3.55
N LEU A 214 -14.35 -3.36 3.48
CA LEU A 214 -13.72 -3.06 2.19
C LEU A 214 -13.12 -4.30 1.54
N MET A 215 -12.57 -5.23 2.32
CA MET A 215 -12.09 -6.52 1.83
C MET A 215 -13.23 -7.37 1.28
N SER A 216 -14.43 -7.33 1.87
CA SER A 216 -15.59 -8.08 1.38
C SER A 216 -16.17 -7.56 0.06
N LEU A 217 -15.71 -6.40 -0.45
CA LEU A 217 -16.08 -5.93 -1.79
C LEU A 217 -15.38 -6.71 -2.91
N TRP A 218 -14.28 -7.37 -2.58
CA TRP A 218 -13.50 -8.19 -3.49
C TRP A 218 -14.11 -9.58 -3.60
N HIS A 219 -13.74 -10.30 -4.65
CA HIS A 219 -14.16 -11.69 -4.83
C HIS A 219 -13.04 -12.53 -5.43
N VAL A 220 -13.29 -13.84 -5.46
CA VAL A 220 -12.37 -14.87 -5.93
C VAL A 220 -13.04 -15.59 -7.09
N SER A 221 -12.56 -15.37 -8.32
CA SER A 221 -12.96 -16.16 -9.50
C SER A 221 -12.44 -17.60 -9.52
N ASN A 222 -11.32 -17.89 -8.85
CA ASN A 222 -10.78 -19.24 -8.70
C ASN A 222 -10.90 -19.75 -7.25
N PRO A 223 -11.84 -20.66 -6.94
CA PRO A 223 -12.07 -21.14 -5.57
C PRO A 223 -10.85 -21.78 -4.88
N SER A 224 -9.83 -22.20 -5.64
CA SER A 224 -8.58 -22.76 -5.09
C SER A 224 -7.56 -21.69 -4.65
N THR A 225 -7.82 -20.41 -4.91
CA THR A 225 -6.91 -19.32 -4.56
C THR A 225 -6.75 -19.22 -3.03
N PRO A 226 -5.52 -19.32 -2.49
CA PRO A 226 -5.28 -19.37 -1.05
C PRO A 226 -5.28 -17.95 -0.44
N ILE A 227 -6.46 -17.35 -0.28
CA ILE A 227 -6.63 -16.00 0.29
C ILE A 227 -7.83 -15.94 1.25
N SER A 228 -7.70 -15.13 2.29
CA SER A 228 -8.83 -14.68 3.11
C SER A 228 -9.24 -13.26 2.74
N LEU A 229 -10.53 -13.07 2.48
CA LEU A 229 -11.15 -11.75 2.28
C LEU A 229 -11.85 -11.20 3.54
N ASN A 230 -11.66 -11.84 4.70
CA ASN A 230 -12.28 -11.43 5.97
C ASN A 230 -11.29 -11.24 7.13
N THR A 231 -10.02 -11.61 6.95
CA THR A 231 -8.97 -11.51 7.96
C THR A 231 -8.02 -10.36 7.61
N PRO A 232 -8.22 -9.16 8.16
CA PRO A 232 -7.29 -8.06 7.94
C PRO A 232 -5.95 -8.36 8.61
N LEU A 233 -4.86 -8.07 7.89
CA LEU A 233 -3.50 -8.12 8.42
C LEU A 233 -2.98 -6.70 8.65
N THR A 234 -2.18 -6.53 9.70
CA THR A 234 -1.62 -5.23 10.04
C THR A 234 -0.34 -4.98 9.26
N TYR A 235 -0.35 -3.96 8.41
CA TYR A 235 0.84 -3.44 7.75
C TYR A 235 1.40 -2.23 8.50
N PHE A 236 2.68 -2.30 8.85
CA PHE A 236 3.39 -1.24 9.55
C PHE A 236 3.92 -0.23 8.55
N ASP A 237 3.22 0.89 8.45
CA ASP A 237 3.63 2.03 7.63
C ASP A 237 4.09 3.21 8.48
N ARG A 238 4.76 4.14 7.81
CA ARG A 238 5.13 5.47 8.31
C ARG A 238 3.90 6.33 8.51
N LEU A 239 4.12 7.54 9.01
CA LEU A 239 3.07 8.55 9.17
C LEU A 239 3.53 9.90 8.64
N ARG A 240 2.55 10.73 8.27
CA ARG A 240 2.78 12.08 7.77
C ARG A 240 2.06 13.09 8.65
N ILE A 241 2.79 14.06 9.19
CA ILE A 241 2.22 15.22 9.88
C ILE A 241 2.67 16.46 9.10
N ARG A 242 1.73 17.04 8.35
CA ARG A 242 2.01 18.23 7.55
C ARG A 242 1.63 19.49 8.34
N PRO A 243 2.55 20.45 8.54
CA PRO A 243 2.22 21.75 9.14
C PRO A 243 1.34 22.60 8.19
N PRO A 244 0.60 23.59 8.73
CA PRO A 244 -0.08 24.57 7.88
C PRO A 244 0.94 25.36 7.05
N GLY A 245 0.57 25.75 5.83
CA GLY A 245 1.44 26.50 4.93
C GLY A 245 1.51 25.90 3.51
N PRO A 246 2.24 26.57 2.60
CA PRO A 246 2.36 26.14 1.21
C PRO A 246 2.91 24.72 1.12
N SER A 247 2.44 23.98 0.10
CA SER A 247 2.94 22.63 -0.16
C SER A 247 4.35 22.71 -0.71
N VAL A 248 5.33 22.36 0.12
CA VAL A 248 6.73 22.30 -0.30
C VAL A 248 7.07 21.01 -1.04
N PHE A 249 6.17 20.01 -1.00
CA PHE A 249 6.34 18.74 -1.70
C PHE A 249 5.00 18.20 -2.23
N THR A 250 4.94 17.92 -3.52
CA THR A 250 3.82 17.24 -4.17
C THR A 250 4.36 16.09 -5.02
N LEU A 251 3.93 14.86 -4.72
CA LEU A 251 4.17 13.73 -5.61
C LEU A 251 3.29 13.87 -6.84
N GLY A 252 3.88 13.65 -8.03
CA GLY A 252 3.11 13.47 -9.25
C GLY A 252 2.17 12.28 -9.15
N CYS A 253 1.18 12.21 -10.04
CA CYS A 253 0.25 11.08 -10.10
C CYS A 253 1.01 9.76 -10.38
N HIS A 254 0.82 8.76 -9.53
CA HIS A 254 1.50 7.46 -9.62
C HIS A 254 0.61 6.31 -9.09
N ILE A 255 1.00 5.06 -9.36
CA ILE A 255 0.36 3.84 -8.85
C ILE A 255 1.44 2.93 -8.26
N ASP A 256 1.41 2.65 -6.95
CA ASP A 256 2.38 1.72 -6.35
C ASP A 256 1.99 0.24 -6.52
N GLY A 257 2.88 -0.64 -6.03
CA GLY A 257 2.71 -2.09 -6.09
C GLY A 257 3.06 -2.62 -7.48
N GLY A 258 4.30 -2.37 -7.90
CA GLY A 258 4.83 -2.65 -9.24
C GLY A 258 4.91 -1.40 -10.12
N SER A 259 5.79 -1.44 -11.11
CA SER A 259 5.95 -0.48 -12.20
C SER A 259 5.98 -1.25 -13.51
N VAL A 260 7.17 -1.44 -14.10
CA VAL A 260 7.40 -2.22 -15.33
C VAL A 260 6.98 -3.69 -15.19
N GLU A 261 6.93 -4.20 -13.96
CA GLU A 261 6.44 -5.56 -13.65
C GLU A 261 5.01 -5.79 -14.14
N ARG A 262 4.17 -4.74 -14.25
CA ARG A 262 2.80 -4.88 -14.77
C ARG A 262 2.75 -5.41 -16.20
N TRP A 263 3.81 -5.18 -16.97
CA TRP A 263 3.97 -5.69 -18.32
C TRP A 263 4.85 -6.93 -18.36
N GLU A 264 5.92 -6.99 -17.58
CA GLU A 264 6.95 -8.03 -17.66
C GLU A 264 6.61 -9.31 -16.90
N ASP A 265 5.97 -9.21 -15.73
CA ASP A 265 5.63 -10.39 -14.93
C ASP A 265 4.40 -11.09 -15.50
N PRO A 266 4.46 -12.40 -15.79
CA PRO A 266 3.30 -13.17 -16.24
C PRO A 266 2.13 -13.15 -15.26
N GLY A 267 2.38 -13.08 -13.94
CA GLY A 267 1.33 -12.99 -12.93
C GLY A 267 0.57 -11.66 -13.01
N PHE A 268 1.27 -10.54 -13.19
CA PHE A 268 0.62 -9.27 -13.48
C PHE A 268 -0.14 -9.27 -14.80
N ARG A 269 0.43 -9.84 -15.87
CA ARG A 269 -0.28 -9.93 -17.16
C ARG A 269 -1.59 -10.72 -17.04
N LYS A 270 -1.67 -11.73 -16.17
CA LYS A 270 -2.93 -12.42 -15.86
C LYS A 270 -3.97 -11.47 -15.25
N CYS A 271 -3.56 -10.56 -14.36
CA CYS A 271 -4.45 -9.55 -13.75
C CYS A 271 -5.11 -8.66 -14.80
N PHE A 272 -4.37 -8.33 -15.87
CA PHE A 272 -4.82 -7.44 -16.94
C PHE A 272 -5.14 -8.20 -18.24
N SER A 273 -5.33 -9.52 -18.17
CA SER A 273 -5.48 -10.37 -19.36
C SER A 273 -6.61 -9.93 -20.28
N LYS A 274 -7.77 -9.55 -19.71
CA LYS A 274 -8.90 -9.00 -20.47
C LYS A 274 -8.55 -7.72 -21.22
N ILE A 275 -7.77 -6.83 -20.59
CA ILE A 275 -7.28 -5.60 -21.24
C ILE A 275 -6.31 -5.96 -22.36
N LEU A 276 -5.35 -6.86 -22.11
CA LEU A 276 -4.35 -7.29 -23.10
C LEU A 276 -4.95 -8.02 -24.30
N GLN A 277 -6.17 -8.57 -24.16
CA GLN A 277 -6.95 -9.20 -25.23
C GLN A 277 -7.87 -8.21 -25.98
N GLY A 278 -7.81 -6.90 -25.67
CA GLY A 278 -8.71 -5.89 -26.24
C GLY A 278 -10.13 -5.88 -25.64
N LYS A 279 -10.41 -6.74 -24.65
CA LYS A 279 -11.72 -6.90 -23.99
C LYS A 279 -11.78 -6.15 -22.67
N TRP A 280 -11.34 -4.90 -22.67
CA TRP A 280 -11.12 -4.12 -21.45
C TRP A 280 -12.39 -3.92 -20.61
N ARG A 281 -13.59 -3.93 -21.21
CA ARG A 281 -14.89 -3.86 -20.51
C ARG A 281 -15.21 -5.10 -19.67
N GLU A 282 -14.55 -6.23 -19.96
CA GLU A 282 -14.63 -7.45 -19.15
C GLU A 282 -13.60 -7.46 -18.01
N HIS A 283 -12.73 -6.44 -17.90
CA HIS A 283 -11.75 -6.37 -16.82
C HIS A 283 -12.45 -6.07 -15.50
N ASP A 284 -12.30 -6.99 -14.54
CA ASP A 284 -12.76 -6.80 -13.18
C ASP A 284 -11.58 -6.44 -12.25
N PRO A 285 -11.49 -5.18 -11.78
CA PRO A 285 -10.45 -4.78 -10.86
C PRO A 285 -10.63 -5.39 -9.46
N PHE A 286 -11.81 -5.94 -9.10
CA PHE A 286 -12.13 -6.51 -7.79
C PHE A 286 -12.01 -8.04 -7.73
N ASP A 287 -11.58 -8.71 -8.81
CA ASP A 287 -11.13 -10.10 -8.74
C ASP A 287 -9.70 -10.17 -8.18
N VAL A 288 -9.56 -10.96 -7.13
CA VAL A 288 -8.31 -11.14 -6.41
C VAL A 288 -7.45 -12.28 -6.94
N SER A 289 -8.08 -13.25 -7.59
CA SER A 289 -7.47 -14.54 -7.97
C SER A 289 -6.20 -14.39 -8.80
N PRO A 290 -6.17 -13.58 -9.89
CA PRO A 290 -4.96 -13.47 -10.70
C PRO A 290 -3.83 -12.69 -10.00
N ARG A 291 -4.13 -11.96 -8.91
CA ARG A 291 -3.20 -11.06 -8.25
C ARG A 291 -2.24 -11.77 -7.30
N ILE A 292 -2.61 -12.95 -6.78
CA ILE A 292 -1.80 -13.67 -5.79
C ILE A 292 -0.40 -14.01 -6.31
N ASP A 293 -0.30 -14.38 -7.59
CA ASP A 293 0.97 -14.79 -8.19
C ASP A 293 1.78 -13.61 -8.76
N ALA A 294 1.19 -12.41 -8.86
CA ALA A 294 1.78 -11.23 -9.51
C ALA A 294 3.01 -10.68 -8.78
N LYS A 295 4.19 -10.75 -9.40
CA LYS A 295 5.46 -10.31 -8.81
C LYS A 295 5.58 -8.79 -8.87
N GLN A 296 5.40 -8.15 -7.72
CA GLN A 296 5.46 -6.69 -7.57
C GLN A 296 6.88 -6.10 -7.63
N ASP A 297 7.89 -6.95 -7.50
CA ASP A 297 9.30 -6.58 -7.58
C ASP A 297 10.08 -7.65 -8.34
N LEU A 298 10.54 -7.32 -9.54
CA LEU A 298 11.48 -8.16 -10.28
C LEU A 298 12.93 -7.68 -10.16
N TYR A 299 13.14 -6.50 -9.56
CA TYR A 299 14.41 -5.77 -9.60
C TYR A 299 15.05 -5.58 -8.23
N HIS A 300 14.42 -6.09 -7.17
CA HIS A 300 14.84 -5.88 -5.79
C HIS A 300 14.94 -4.38 -5.47
N ALA A 301 13.91 -3.64 -5.90
CA ALA A 301 13.84 -2.21 -5.68
C ALA A 301 13.56 -1.92 -4.20
N ALA A 302 14.29 -0.95 -3.63
CA ALA A 302 14.27 -0.61 -2.20
C ALA A 302 12.89 -0.24 -1.62
N TYR A 303 11.89 -0.06 -2.47
CA TYR A 303 10.61 0.57 -2.15
C TYR A 303 9.41 -0.35 -2.36
N VAL A 304 9.65 -1.64 -2.59
CA VAL A 304 8.53 -2.58 -2.79
C VAL A 304 8.01 -3.09 -1.45
N THR A 305 6.68 -3.18 -1.35
CA THR A 305 6.01 -3.87 -0.25
C THR A 305 6.48 -5.33 -0.19
N SER A 306 7.18 -5.70 0.88
CA SER A 306 7.84 -7.01 0.99
C SER A 306 6.85 -8.17 0.89
N ARG A 307 7.15 -9.12 0.01
CA ARG A 307 6.37 -10.32 -0.32
C ARG A 307 6.58 -11.49 0.66
N SER A 308 6.95 -11.24 1.92
CA SER A 308 7.48 -12.30 2.79
C SER A 308 6.43 -13.33 3.25
N THR A 309 5.15 -13.06 3.04
CA THR A 309 4.02 -13.97 3.22
C THR A 309 3.06 -13.77 2.03
N ARG A 310 2.19 -14.73 1.73
CA ARG A 310 1.15 -14.65 0.66
C ARG A 310 0.12 -13.55 0.98
N GLU A 311 0.57 -12.32 1.07
CA GLU A 311 -0.17 -11.15 1.50
C GLU A 311 -0.45 -10.31 0.27
N LEU A 312 -1.68 -10.41 -0.22
CA LEU A 312 -2.14 -9.48 -1.22
C LEU A 312 -2.75 -8.26 -0.52
N PHE A 313 -2.15 -7.10 -0.75
CA PHE A 313 -2.74 -5.84 -0.33
C PHE A 313 -3.83 -5.43 -1.31
N LEU A 314 -5.07 -5.70 -0.90
CA LEU A 314 -6.26 -5.16 -1.55
C LEU A 314 -6.32 -3.65 -1.29
N ARG A 315 -6.22 -2.86 -2.38
CA ARG A 315 -6.17 -1.40 -2.29
C ARG A 315 -7.52 -0.83 -2.68
N LEU A 316 -8.27 -0.39 -1.68
CA LEU A 316 -9.26 0.66 -1.82
C LEU A 316 -8.74 1.85 -1.02
N LEU A 317 -8.68 3.04 -1.64
CA LEU A 317 -8.23 4.22 -0.91
C LEU A 317 -9.32 4.61 0.09
N CYS A 318 -9.09 4.31 1.37
CA CYS A 318 -9.97 4.68 2.47
C CYS A 318 -9.35 5.82 3.27
N VAL A 319 -10.07 6.92 3.42
CA VAL A 319 -9.73 7.96 4.39
C VAL A 319 -10.76 7.90 5.51
N VAL A 320 -10.32 7.51 6.70
CA VAL A 320 -11.16 7.51 7.90
C VAL A 320 -10.99 8.87 8.57
N TYR A 321 -12.10 9.58 8.72
CA TYR A 321 -12.23 10.81 9.49
C TYR A 321 -13.11 10.59 10.72
#